data_AF-A0A3D5GR35-F1
#
_entry.id   AF-A0A3D5GR35-F1
#
_cell.length_a   1.000
_cell.length_b   1.000
_cell.length_c   1.000
_cell.angle_alpha   90.00
_cell.angle_beta   90.00
_cell.angle_gamma   90.00
#
_symmetry.space_group_name_H-M   'P 1'
#
loop_
_entity.id
_entity.type
_entity.pdbx_description
1 polymer ?
#
loop_
_entity_poly.entity_id
_entity_poly.type
_entity_poly.pdbx_seq_one_letter_code
_entity_poly.pdbx_strand_id
1 'polypeptide(L)'
;MAEIVHDVAPEAELVLITFDDDRMAEMVTWLLANEVDVVSMSIEWTDGPLDGTHFSAEHIQRGIDSGITWVIAAGNSAMRHHVGTTVDRDGDGWVELGSSSNEFNEFFMAASASADLLLTWDDPATDLDLCVFNMEVLTDGEPTQVGCSDGPQGNGEPASEAITITNDGSYQSFGYSINHFSGPE
;
A
#
# COMPACT_ATOMS: atom_id res chain seq x y z
N MET A 1 0.58 20.29 -11.32
CA MET A 1 -0.79 20.02 -11.80
C MET A 1 -1.52 21.28 -12.23
N ALA A 2 -1.65 22.30 -11.36
CA ALA A 2 -2.38 23.53 -11.70
C ALA A 2 -1.92 24.24 -12.99
N GLU A 3 -0.60 24.28 -13.24
CA GLU A 3 -0.04 24.80 -14.50
C GLU A 3 -0.57 24.06 -15.74
N ILE A 4 -0.53 22.72 -15.74
CA ILE A 4 -1.02 21.89 -16.86
C ILE A 4 -2.52 22.12 -17.08
N VAL A 5 -3.31 22.22 -16.00
CA VAL A 5 -4.74 22.52 -16.12
C VAL A 5 -4.95 23.90 -16.71
N HIS A 6 -4.19 24.91 -16.28
CA HIS A 6 -4.25 26.25 -16.85
C HIS A 6 -3.85 26.30 -18.34
N ASP A 7 -2.83 25.55 -18.75
CA ASP A 7 -2.40 25.48 -20.15
C ASP A 7 -3.47 24.84 -21.06
N VAL A 8 -4.19 23.82 -20.56
CA VAL A 8 -5.22 23.10 -21.31
C VAL A 8 -6.58 23.82 -21.27
N ALA A 9 -6.92 24.43 -20.14
CA ALA A 9 -8.19 25.12 -19.89
C ALA A 9 -7.94 26.48 -19.21
N PRO A 10 -7.40 27.47 -19.95
CA PRO A 10 -6.96 28.75 -19.37
C PRO A 10 -8.09 29.62 -18.80
N GLU A 11 -9.32 29.39 -19.25
CA GLU A 11 -10.52 30.11 -18.78
C GLU A 11 -11.16 29.45 -17.55
N ALA A 12 -10.66 28.29 -17.10
CA ALA A 12 -11.17 27.64 -15.89
C ALA A 12 -10.79 28.45 -14.64
N GLU A 13 -11.72 28.58 -13.70
CA GLU A 13 -11.41 29.07 -12.36
C GLU A 13 -10.78 27.95 -11.54
N LEU A 14 -9.58 28.19 -11.01
CA LEU A 14 -8.82 27.19 -10.28
C LEU A 14 -8.92 27.44 -8.78
N VAL A 15 -9.39 26.44 -8.05
CA VAL A 15 -9.26 26.37 -6.60
C VAL A 15 -8.24 25.29 -6.24
N LEU A 16 -7.36 25.61 -5.29
CA LEU A 16 -6.35 24.70 -4.74
C LEU A 16 -6.81 24.29 -3.34
N ILE A 17 -6.93 22.99 -3.10
CA ILE A 17 -7.35 22.44 -1.81
C ILE A 17 -6.24 21.56 -1.24
N THR A 18 -6.05 21.67 0.06
CA THR A 18 -5.28 20.72 0.88
C THR A 18 -6.22 20.10 1.90
N PHE A 19 -6.03 18.82 2.21
CA PHE A 19 -6.78 18.12 3.23
C PHE A 19 -5.90 17.01 3.83
N ASP A 20 -6.16 16.67 5.08
CA ASP A 20 -5.69 15.43 5.71
C ASP A 20 -6.75 14.34 5.51
N ASP A 21 -6.37 13.07 5.55
CA ASP A 21 -7.27 11.93 5.24
C ASP A 21 -8.57 11.96 6.08
N ASP A 22 -8.49 12.30 7.37
CA ASP A 22 -9.63 12.43 8.28
C ASP A 22 -10.55 13.63 7.97
N ARG A 23 -10.14 14.52 7.06
CA ARG A 23 -10.89 15.69 6.59
C ARG A 23 -11.49 15.52 5.22
N MET A 24 -11.40 14.33 4.61
CA MET A 24 -11.91 14.11 3.26
C MET A 24 -13.42 14.40 3.14
N ALA A 25 -14.23 14.03 4.15
CA ALA A 25 -15.66 14.34 4.18
C ALA A 25 -15.95 15.86 4.20
N GLU A 26 -15.13 16.63 4.91
CA GLU A 26 -15.22 18.09 4.98
C GLU A 26 -14.81 18.72 3.65
N MET A 27 -13.73 18.21 3.04
CA MET A 27 -13.26 18.63 1.72
C MET A 27 -14.34 18.40 0.65
N VAL A 28 -14.96 17.22 0.60
CA VAL A 28 -16.05 16.95 -0.36
C VAL A 28 -17.25 17.85 -0.09
N THR A 29 -17.59 18.12 1.18
CA THR A 29 -18.67 19.06 1.50
C THR A 29 -18.37 20.47 1.00
N TRP A 30 -17.11 20.91 1.09
CA TRP A 30 -16.67 22.19 0.56
C TRP A 30 -16.76 22.24 -0.97
N LEU A 31 -16.32 21.19 -1.67
CA LEU A 31 -16.42 21.09 -3.14
C LEU A 31 -17.86 21.26 -3.61
N LEU A 32 -18.80 20.57 -2.95
CA LEU A 32 -20.22 20.64 -3.25
C LEU A 32 -20.80 22.03 -3.00
N ALA A 33 -20.45 22.67 -1.88
CA ALA A 33 -20.94 23.99 -1.52
C ALA A 33 -20.43 25.09 -2.46
N ASN A 34 -19.28 24.88 -3.11
CA ASN A 34 -18.68 25.81 -4.07
C ASN A 34 -18.92 25.39 -5.52
N GLU A 35 -19.82 24.43 -5.76
CA GLU A 35 -20.25 24.00 -7.10
C GLU A 35 -19.07 23.63 -8.01
N VAL A 36 -18.05 22.93 -7.48
CA VAL A 36 -16.90 22.49 -8.26
C VAL A 36 -17.30 21.44 -9.29
N ASP A 37 -17.08 21.71 -10.58
CA ASP A 37 -17.45 20.79 -11.67
C ASP A 37 -16.48 19.61 -11.84
N VAL A 38 -15.17 19.84 -11.66
CA VAL A 38 -14.11 18.88 -11.96
C VAL A 38 -13.05 18.88 -10.86
N VAL A 39 -12.69 17.69 -10.38
CA VAL A 39 -11.57 17.48 -9.45
C VAL A 39 -10.45 16.72 -10.16
N SER A 40 -9.26 17.32 -10.18
CA SER A 40 -8.01 16.65 -10.59
C SER A 40 -7.21 16.32 -9.34
N MET A 41 -7.07 15.02 -9.04
CA MET A 41 -6.40 14.53 -7.83
C MET A 41 -5.19 13.68 -8.19
N SER A 42 -4.01 14.06 -7.66
CA SER A 42 -2.73 13.36 -7.88
C SER A 42 -2.22 12.78 -6.58
N ILE A 43 -3.06 11.95 -5.97
CA ILE A 43 -2.78 11.23 -4.74
C ILE A 43 -2.92 9.74 -5.07
N GLU A 44 -2.04 8.92 -4.51
CA GLU A 44 -2.17 7.47 -4.50
C GLU A 44 -2.27 7.00 -3.05
N TRP A 45 -3.15 6.02 -2.81
CA TRP A 45 -3.15 5.18 -1.62
C TRP A 45 -2.80 3.78 -2.08
N THR A 46 -1.91 3.12 -1.33
CA THR A 46 -1.40 1.77 -1.66
C THR A 46 -1.79 0.73 -0.62
N ASP A 47 -2.47 1.16 0.44
CA ASP A 47 -3.04 0.30 1.47
C ASP A 47 -4.35 -0.36 1.03
N GLY A 48 -4.62 -1.50 1.65
CA GLY A 48 -5.75 -2.37 1.36
C GLY A 48 -7.10 -1.78 1.75
N PRO A 49 -8.20 -2.46 1.37
CA PRO A 49 -8.25 -3.79 0.75
C PRO A 49 -8.16 -3.79 -0.80
N LEU A 50 -7.96 -2.64 -1.44
CA LEU A 50 -7.85 -2.49 -2.91
C LEU A 50 -9.05 -3.04 -3.74
N ASP A 51 -10.19 -3.30 -3.11
CA ASP A 51 -11.39 -3.89 -3.71
C ASP A 51 -12.52 -2.86 -3.98
N GLY A 52 -12.22 -1.57 -3.76
CA GLY A 52 -13.17 -0.47 -3.88
C GLY A 52 -13.92 -0.11 -2.59
N THR A 53 -13.57 -0.72 -1.45
CA THR A 53 -14.19 -0.42 -0.14
C THR A 53 -13.34 0.49 0.77
N HIS A 54 -12.20 1.00 0.27
CA HIS A 54 -11.35 1.95 0.98
C HIS A 54 -12.13 3.20 1.43
N PHE A 55 -11.73 3.84 2.55
CA PHE A 55 -12.48 4.94 3.17
C PHE A 55 -12.79 6.09 2.22
N SER A 56 -11.90 6.35 1.26
CA SER A 56 -12.06 7.42 0.27
C SER A 56 -13.17 7.16 -0.75
N ALA A 57 -13.55 5.89 -0.96
CA ALA A 57 -14.49 5.49 -1.99
C ALA A 57 -15.87 6.11 -1.80
N GLU A 58 -16.41 6.12 -0.56
CA GLU A 58 -17.73 6.71 -0.29
C GLU A 58 -17.75 8.23 -0.49
N HIS A 59 -16.63 8.91 -0.20
CA HIS A 59 -16.51 10.36 -0.35
C HIS A 59 -16.40 10.76 -1.82
N ILE A 60 -15.61 10.03 -2.62
CA ILE A 60 -15.51 10.22 -4.07
C ILE A 60 -16.87 9.93 -4.71
N GLN A 61 -17.53 8.83 -4.33
CA GLN A 61 -18.85 8.46 -4.85
C GLN A 61 -19.89 9.54 -4.56
N ARG A 62 -19.91 10.10 -3.33
CA ARG A 62 -20.78 11.23 -2.99
C ARG A 62 -20.57 12.45 -3.89
N GLY A 63 -19.32 12.74 -4.26
CA GLY A 63 -18.99 13.80 -5.22
C GLY A 63 -19.55 13.50 -6.62
N ILE A 64 -19.33 12.27 -7.11
CA ILE A 64 -19.85 11.79 -8.40
C ILE A 64 -21.38 11.89 -8.45
N ASP A 65 -22.06 11.40 -7.42
CA ASP A 65 -23.52 11.41 -7.31
C ASP A 65 -24.11 12.83 -7.32
N SER A 66 -23.29 13.82 -6.95
CA SER A 66 -23.66 15.24 -6.97
C SER A 66 -23.25 15.97 -8.25
N GLY A 67 -22.67 15.27 -9.23
CA GLY A 67 -22.31 15.79 -10.55
C GLY A 67 -20.83 16.18 -10.73
N ILE A 68 -19.98 15.99 -9.72
CA ILE A 68 -18.55 16.27 -9.84
C ILE A 68 -17.85 15.21 -10.69
N THR A 69 -17.09 15.62 -11.70
CA THR A 69 -16.20 14.72 -12.44
C THR A 69 -14.86 14.56 -11.73
N TRP A 70 -14.50 13.34 -11.36
CA TRP A 70 -13.21 13.03 -10.73
C TRP A 70 -12.21 12.46 -11.74
N VAL A 71 -11.02 13.03 -11.78
CA VAL A 71 -9.86 12.54 -12.55
C VAL A 71 -8.73 12.28 -11.57
N ILE A 72 -8.43 11.00 -11.36
CA ILE A 72 -7.47 10.54 -10.34
C ILE A 72 -6.30 9.86 -11.03
N ALA A 73 -5.07 10.18 -10.61
CA ALA A 73 -3.87 9.52 -11.10
C ALA A 73 -3.88 8.03 -10.70
N ALA A 74 -3.41 7.16 -11.61
CA ALA A 74 -3.33 5.71 -11.34
C ALA A 74 -2.19 5.31 -10.38
N GLY A 75 -1.33 6.25 -10.00
CA GLY A 75 -0.17 6.01 -9.15
C GLY A 75 1.11 5.65 -9.93
N ASN A 76 2.23 5.65 -9.22
CA ASN A 76 3.59 5.40 -9.73
C ASN A 76 4.24 4.13 -9.14
N SER A 77 3.47 3.35 -8.39
CA SER A 77 3.96 2.21 -7.59
C SER A 77 3.90 0.86 -8.32
N ALA A 78 3.64 0.86 -9.64
CA ALA A 78 3.50 -0.36 -10.44
C ALA A 78 4.73 -1.30 -10.41
N MET A 79 5.94 -0.80 -10.20
CA MET A 79 7.15 -1.65 -10.08
C MET A 79 7.55 -1.92 -8.61
N ARG A 80 6.71 -1.53 -7.66
CA ARG A 80 6.95 -1.65 -6.21
C ARG A 80 5.86 -2.48 -5.51
N HIS A 81 5.13 -3.28 -6.28
CA HIS A 81 4.09 -4.15 -5.75
C HIS A 81 4.29 -5.57 -6.26
N HIS A 82 3.81 -6.52 -5.48
CA HIS A 82 3.71 -7.93 -5.84
C HIS A 82 2.30 -8.39 -5.53
N VAL A 83 1.74 -9.20 -6.43
CA VAL A 83 0.43 -9.83 -6.24
C VAL A 83 0.62 -11.31 -6.49
N GLY A 84 0.15 -12.12 -5.56
CA GLY A 84 0.28 -13.56 -5.59
C GLY A 84 -0.82 -14.23 -4.78
N THR A 85 -0.81 -15.56 -4.78
CA THR A 85 -1.67 -16.37 -3.91
C THR A 85 -0.83 -16.87 -2.76
N THR A 86 -1.33 -16.71 -1.55
CA THR A 86 -0.77 -17.29 -0.33
C THR A 86 -0.82 -18.80 -0.42
N VAL A 87 0.32 -19.46 -0.53
CA VAL A 87 0.43 -20.92 -0.44
C VAL A 87 1.74 -21.23 0.25
N ASP A 88 1.68 -22.06 1.29
CA ASP A 88 2.83 -22.74 1.89
C ASP A 88 2.82 -24.19 1.38
N ARG A 89 3.59 -24.47 0.33
CA ARG A 89 3.56 -25.76 -0.37
C ARG A 89 4.37 -26.83 0.33
N ASP A 90 5.41 -26.47 1.07
CA ASP A 90 6.27 -27.43 1.75
C ASP A 90 5.99 -27.55 3.27
N GLY A 91 5.13 -26.69 3.80
CA GLY A 91 4.55 -26.78 5.14
C GLY A 91 5.48 -26.27 6.22
N ASP A 92 6.39 -25.37 5.89
CA ASP A 92 7.37 -24.80 6.81
C ASP A 92 6.93 -23.46 7.46
N GLY A 93 5.76 -22.95 7.04
CA GLY A 93 5.14 -21.73 7.51
C GLY A 93 5.46 -20.51 6.66
N TRP A 94 6.29 -20.60 5.62
CA TRP A 94 6.62 -19.48 4.74
C TRP A 94 5.91 -19.60 3.39
N VAL A 95 5.36 -18.48 2.93
CA VAL A 95 4.61 -18.43 1.68
C VAL A 95 5.56 -18.36 0.50
N GLU A 96 5.41 -19.22 -0.52
CA GLU A 96 6.25 -19.09 -1.70
C GLU A 96 5.72 -18.06 -2.70
N LEU A 97 6.58 -17.08 -2.95
CA LEU A 97 6.43 -15.96 -3.84
C LEU A 97 6.82 -16.36 -5.28
N GLY A 98 5.81 -16.55 -6.11
CA GLY A 98 5.92 -16.75 -7.55
C GLY A 98 6.28 -18.16 -8.01
N SER A 99 7.36 -18.75 -7.49
CA SER A 99 7.75 -20.14 -7.77
C SER A 99 7.57 -21.02 -6.53
N SER A 100 7.52 -22.34 -6.71
CA SER A 100 7.16 -23.29 -5.63
C SER A 100 8.22 -23.49 -4.53
N SER A 101 9.26 -22.67 -4.46
CA SER A 101 10.33 -22.80 -3.45
C SER A 101 11.02 -21.46 -3.17
N ASN A 102 10.39 -20.34 -3.52
CA ASN A 102 11.00 -19.03 -3.36
C ASN A 102 10.18 -18.23 -2.38
N GLU A 103 10.61 -18.14 -1.13
CA GLU A 103 9.88 -17.38 -0.10
C GLU A 103 10.30 -15.91 -0.03
N PHE A 104 11.36 -15.52 -0.75
CA PHE A 104 11.87 -14.16 -0.72
C PHE A 104 11.57 -13.39 -2.00
N ASN A 105 11.24 -12.12 -1.84
CA ASN A 105 11.29 -11.16 -2.94
C ASN A 105 12.21 -10.00 -2.56
N GLU A 106 13.28 -9.86 -3.33
CA GLU A 106 14.41 -8.99 -3.01
C GLU A 106 14.26 -7.57 -3.56
N PHE A 107 14.79 -6.61 -2.80
CA PHE A 107 14.90 -5.21 -3.16
C PHE A 107 16.18 -4.61 -2.56
N PHE A 108 16.67 -3.54 -3.18
CA PHE A 108 17.91 -2.89 -2.76
C PHE A 108 17.64 -1.54 -2.11
N MET A 109 18.33 -1.26 -1.01
CA MET A 109 18.22 0.02 -0.32
C MET A 109 19.58 0.72 -0.29
N ALA A 110 19.59 2.02 -0.58
CA ALA A 110 20.75 2.86 -0.33
C ALA A 110 21.00 3.04 1.18
N ALA A 111 22.22 3.43 1.53
CA ALA A 111 22.57 3.78 2.91
C ALA A 111 21.62 4.86 3.45
N SER A 112 21.12 4.66 4.67
CA SER A 112 20.16 5.54 5.36
C SER A 112 18.80 5.71 4.65
N ALA A 113 18.48 4.90 3.64
CA ALA A 113 17.15 4.88 3.06
C ALA A 113 16.17 4.17 4.01
N SER A 114 14.89 4.58 3.97
CA SER A 114 13.77 3.90 4.61
C SER A 114 12.91 3.23 3.56
N ALA A 115 12.29 2.10 3.90
CA ALA A 115 11.29 1.43 3.11
C ALA A 115 10.07 1.12 3.98
N ASP A 116 8.90 1.49 3.50
CA ASP A 116 7.61 1.09 4.05
C ASP A 116 7.07 -0.05 3.20
N LEU A 117 6.84 -1.19 3.83
CA LEU A 117 6.27 -2.37 3.19
C LEU A 117 4.87 -2.58 3.74
N LEU A 118 3.93 -2.88 2.85
CA LEU A 118 2.55 -3.19 3.18
C LEU A 118 2.17 -4.54 2.59
N LEU A 119 1.44 -5.33 3.35
CA LEU A 119 0.85 -6.60 2.94
C LEU A 119 -0.66 -6.51 3.19
N THR A 120 -1.46 -7.02 2.26
CA THR A 120 -2.92 -7.09 2.38
C THR A 120 -3.41 -8.37 1.71
N TRP A 121 -4.47 -8.98 2.24
CA TRP A 121 -5.01 -10.23 1.72
C TRP A 121 -6.53 -10.30 1.90
N ASP A 122 -7.15 -11.28 1.22
CA ASP A 122 -8.61 -11.36 1.08
C ASP A 122 -9.32 -12.07 2.24
N ASP A 123 -8.68 -13.04 2.91
CA ASP A 123 -9.31 -13.80 4.01
C ASP A 123 -9.06 -13.15 5.38
N PRO A 124 -10.08 -12.52 6.00
CA PRO A 124 -9.93 -11.84 7.27
C PRO A 124 -9.81 -12.78 8.47
N ALA A 125 -9.90 -14.10 8.28
CA ALA A 125 -9.64 -15.09 9.31
C ALA A 125 -8.18 -15.59 9.32
N THR A 126 -7.40 -15.26 8.29
CA THR A 126 -5.99 -15.62 8.15
C THR A 126 -5.10 -14.59 8.85
N ASP A 127 -4.07 -15.11 9.51
CA ASP A 127 -3.04 -14.38 10.23
C ASP A 127 -1.72 -14.53 9.47
N LEU A 128 -1.29 -13.45 8.80
CA LEU A 128 -0.09 -13.42 7.97
C LEU A 128 0.87 -12.37 8.49
N ASP A 129 2.11 -12.74 8.75
CA ASP A 129 3.14 -11.81 9.18
C ASP A 129 4.01 -11.37 7.99
N LEU A 130 4.35 -10.09 7.90
CA LEU A 130 5.29 -9.56 6.93
C LEU A 130 6.67 -9.40 7.57
N CYS A 131 7.59 -10.29 7.21
CA CYS A 131 8.95 -10.30 7.72
C CYS A 131 9.95 -9.78 6.68
N VAL A 132 10.95 -9.04 7.15
CA VAL A 132 12.03 -8.50 6.31
C VAL A 132 13.37 -9.02 6.79
N PHE A 133 14.21 -9.39 5.83
CA PHE A 133 15.50 -10.02 6.03
C PHE A 133 16.58 -9.24 5.32
N ASN A 134 17.77 -9.19 5.93
CA ASN A 134 18.98 -8.77 5.26
C ASN A 134 19.53 -9.98 4.50
N MET A 135 19.63 -9.87 3.17
CA MET A 135 20.03 -11.00 2.32
C MET A 135 21.55 -11.18 2.24
N GLU A 136 22.32 -10.21 2.73
CA GLU A 136 23.79 -10.22 2.70
C GLU A 136 24.41 -10.63 4.05
N VAL A 137 23.65 -10.50 5.15
CA VAL A 137 24.07 -10.90 6.49
C VAL A 137 23.36 -12.19 6.86
N LEU A 138 24.14 -13.21 7.24
CA LEU A 138 23.61 -14.52 7.58
C LEU A 138 23.72 -14.79 9.09
N THR A 139 22.69 -15.45 9.65
CA THR A 139 22.68 -16.04 10.98
C THR A 139 22.39 -17.53 10.84
N ASP A 140 23.29 -18.37 11.35
CA ASP A 140 23.21 -19.85 11.23
C ASP A 140 23.09 -20.39 9.79
N GLY A 141 23.53 -19.59 8.79
CA GLY A 141 23.52 -19.97 7.38
C GLY A 141 22.37 -19.36 6.57
N GLU A 142 21.40 -18.75 7.23
CA GLU A 142 20.20 -18.16 6.63
C GLU A 142 20.21 -16.62 6.70
N PRO A 143 19.49 -15.91 5.79
CA PRO A 143 19.32 -14.45 5.86
C PRO A 143 18.89 -13.98 7.25
N THR A 144 19.49 -12.90 7.74
CA THR A 144 19.17 -12.37 9.07
C THR A 144 17.88 -11.56 9.04
N GLN A 145 16.86 -11.98 9.80
CA GLN A 145 15.65 -11.19 10.00
C GLN A 145 15.99 -9.84 10.65
N VAL A 146 15.55 -8.74 10.03
CA VAL A 146 15.74 -7.37 10.54
C VAL A 146 14.49 -6.81 11.19
N GLY A 147 13.32 -7.36 10.86
CA GLY A 147 12.05 -7.00 11.47
C GLY A 147 10.93 -7.91 10.98
N CYS A 148 9.85 -8.00 11.73
CA CYS A 148 8.62 -8.62 11.29
C CYS A 148 7.42 -7.95 11.96
N SER A 149 6.29 -7.94 11.26
CA SER A 149 5.02 -7.45 11.76
C SER A 149 4.22 -8.61 12.34
N ASP A 150 4.46 -8.93 13.61
CA ASP A 150 3.88 -10.09 14.30
C ASP A 150 2.58 -9.72 15.05
N GLY A 151 1.80 -8.79 14.48
CA GLY A 151 0.54 -8.36 15.07
C GLY A 151 -0.50 -9.46 14.90
N PRO A 152 -1.44 -9.65 15.84
CA PRO A 152 -2.51 -10.61 15.59
C PRO A 152 -3.46 -10.08 14.51
N GLN A 153 -3.69 -10.86 13.46
CA GLN A 153 -4.87 -10.72 12.59
C GLN A 153 -5.90 -11.82 12.84
N GLY A 154 -7.05 -11.70 12.19
CA GLY A 154 -8.23 -12.49 12.51
C GLY A 154 -9.13 -11.81 13.55
N ASN A 155 -10.31 -12.40 13.75
CA ASN A 155 -11.27 -11.98 14.78
C ASN A 155 -11.74 -10.51 14.70
N GLY A 156 -11.71 -9.90 13.52
CA GLY A 156 -12.18 -8.53 13.27
C GLY A 156 -11.07 -7.49 13.13
N GLU A 157 -9.80 -7.89 13.28
CA GLU A 157 -8.67 -7.06 12.87
C GLU A 157 -8.58 -6.98 11.34
N PRO A 158 -8.08 -5.87 10.76
CA PRO A 158 -7.88 -5.75 9.31
C PRO A 158 -6.92 -6.81 8.77
N ALA A 159 -7.22 -7.36 7.59
CA ALA A 159 -6.35 -8.27 6.84
C ALA A 159 -5.21 -7.51 6.17
N SER A 160 -4.35 -6.90 6.99
CA SER A 160 -3.26 -6.07 6.53
C SER A 160 -2.11 -6.07 7.53
N GLU A 161 -0.89 -6.02 7.00
CA GLU A 161 0.31 -5.80 7.77
C GLU A 161 1.16 -4.66 7.20
N ALA A 162 1.91 -4.01 8.08
CA ALA A 162 2.82 -2.94 7.68
C ALA A 162 4.09 -2.92 8.52
N ILE A 163 5.22 -2.74 7.86
CA ILE A 163 6.52 -2.59 8.52
C ILE A 163 7.37 -1.52 7.84
N THR A 164 8.00 -0.68 8.65
CA THR A 164 9.02 0.27 8.20
C THR A 164 10.39 -0.24 8.62
N ILE A 165 11.30 -0.35 7.66
CA ILE A 165 12.72 -0.63 7.94
C ILE A 165 13.60 0.52 7.46
N THR A 166 14.73 0.73 8.15
CA THR A 166 15.77 1.67 7.73
C THR A 166 17.07 0.92 7.49
N ASN A 167 17.75 1.25 6.40
CA ASN A 167 19.06 0.69 6.12
C ASN A 167 20.16 1.48 6.85
N ASP A 168 20.60 0.97 8.01
CA ASP A 168 21.71 1.56 8.78
C ASP A 168 23.10 1.23 8.21
N GLY A 169 23.17 0.42 7.16
CA GLY A 169 24.40 -0.03 6.49
C GLY A 169 24.75 0.73 5.21
N SER A 170 25.59 0.11 4.38
CA SER A 170 25.84 0.55 3.01
C SER A 170 24.69 0.15 2.08
N TYR A 171 24.78 0.49 0.79
CA TYR A 171 23.89 -0.08 -0.22
C TYR A 171 23.92 -1.61 -0.13
N GLN A 172 22.77 -2.24 0.11
CA GLN A 172 22.67 -3.68 0.34
C GLN A 172 21.28 -4.23 -0.05
N SER A 173 21.21 -5.55 -0.27
CA SER A 173 19.98 -6.29 -0.57
C SER A 173 19.20 -6.65 0.70
N PHE A 174 17.89 -6.47 0.63
CA PHE A 174 16.89 -6.92 1.58
C PHE A 174 15.86 -7.79 0.85
N GLY A 175 15.23 -8.70 1.56
CA GLY A 175 14.12 -9.49 1.05
C GLY A 175 12.97 -9.45 2.03
N TYR A 176 11.73 -9.37 1.52
CA TYR A 176 10.57 -9.68 2.35
C TYR A 176 10.14 -11.12 2.12
N SER A 177 9.58 -11.72 3.16
CA SER A 177 8.89 -13.00 3.16
C SER A 177 7.60 -12.87 3.96
N ILE A 178 6.63 -13.73 3.68
CA ILE A 178 5.33 -13.74 4.36
C ILE A 178 5.24 -15.03 5.17
N ASN A 179 5.06 -14.92 6.48
CA ASN A 179 4.81 -16.07 7.34
C ASN A 179 3.30 -16.32 7.42
N HIS A 180 2.87 -17.56 7.21
CA HIS A 180 1.50 -17.97 7.50
C HIS A 180 1.42 -18.46 8.94
N PHE A 181 1.01 -17.57 9.85
CA PHE A 181 0.96 -17.88 11.28
C PHE A 181 -0.24 -18.77 11.62
N SER A 182 -1.43 -18.43 11.11
CA SER A 182 -2.63 -19.24 11.32
C SER A 182 -3.78 -18.93 10.35
N GLY A 183 -4.79 -19.81 10.31
CA GLY A 183 -6.00 -19.61 9.51
C GLY A 183 -6.03 -20.44 8.23
N PRO A 184 -7.00 -20.18 7.35
CA PRO A 184 -7.07 -20.80 6.03
C PRO A 184 -6.01 -20.26 5.06
N GLU A 185 -5.55 -21.13 4.15
CA GLU A 185 -4.75 -20.80 2.97
C GLU A 185 -5.63 -20.57 1.72
#